data_AF-A0A531KBV2-F1
#
_entry.id   AF-A0A531KBV2-F1
#
_cell.length_a   1.000
_cell.length_b   1.000
_cell.length_c   1.000
_cell.angle_alpha   90.00
_cell.angle_beta   90.00
_cell.angle_gamma   90.00
#
_symmetry.space_group_name_H-M   'P 1'
#
loop_
_entity.id
_entity.type
_entity.pdbx_description
1 polymer ?
#
loop_
_entity_poly.entity_id
_entity_poly.type
_entity_poly.pdbx_seq_one_letter_code
_entity_poly.pdbx_strand_id
1 'polypeptide(L)' 'MIGVQIKQRKLSDEVAEHLERMIRKGELSEAERLPSERELMRQFGVGRPSIREALLHLSK' A
#
# COMPACT_ATOMS: atom_id res chain seq x y z
N MET A 1 -7.48 -34.80 2.54
CA MET A 1 -7.88 -33.59 1.77
C MET A 1 -7.09 -32.42 2.31
N ILE A 2 -6.22 -31.84 1.49
CA ILE A 2 -5.45 -30.65 1.88
C ILE A 2 -6.38 -29.46 1.69
N GLY A 3 -6.88 -28.89 2.79
CA GLY A 3 -7.69 -27.68 2.73
C GLY A 3 -6.82 -26.50 2.30
N VAL A 4 -6.94 -26.08 1.05
CA VAL A 4 -6.30 -24.85 0.58
C VAL A 4 -7.01 -23.68 1.26
N GLN A 5 -6.31 -23.03 2.19
CA GLN A 5 -6.78 -21.77 2.79
C GLN A 5 -6.68 -20.66 1.75
N ILE A 6 -7.82 -20.24 1.21
CA ILE A 6 -7.89 -19.06 0.35
C ILE A 6 -7.87 -17.83 1.26
N LYS A 7 -6.68 -17.25 1.45
CA LYS A 7 -6.55 -15.94 2.09
C LYS A 7 -7.09 -14.89 1.12
N GLN A 8 -8.17 -14.21 1.49
CA GLN A 8 -8.57 -13.00 0.76
C GLN A 8 -7.44 -11.98 0.86
N ARG A 9 -6.98 -11.47 -0.30
CA ARG A 9 -6.04 -10.34 -0.32
C ARG A 9 -6.70 -9.15 0.34
N LYS A 10 -6.00 -8.52 1.28
CA LYS A 10 -6.46 -7.26 1.85
C LYS A 10 -6.14 -6.13 0.88
N LEU A 11 -7.04 -5.16 0.81
CA LEU A 11 -6.82 -3.95 0.02
C LEU A 11 -5.56 -3.19 0.47
N SER A 12 -5.22 -3.24 1.76
CA SER A 12 -3.98 -2.68 2.30
C SER A 12 -2.71 -3.37 1.77
N ASP A 13 -2.76 -4.68 1.54
CA ASP A 13 -1.62 -5.42 0.98
C ASP A 13 -1.38 -5.00 -0.49
N GLU A 14 -2.46 -4.85 -1.28
CA GLU A 14 -2.36 -4.41 -2.68
C GLU A 14 -1.84 -2.97 -2.80
N VAL A 15 -2.29 -2.08 -1.91
CA VAL A 15 -1.78 -0.70 -1.85
C VAL A 15 -0.31 -0.68 -1.46
N ALA A 16 0.10 -1.49 -0.47
CA ALA A 16 1.50 -1.58 -0.04
C ALA A 16 2.40 -2.07 -1.18
N GLU A 17 2.01 -3.14 -1.87
CA GLU A 17 2.74 -3.66 -3.03
C GLU A 17 2.87 -2.59 -4.14
N HIS A 18 1.84 -1.78 -4.36
CA HIS A 18 1.90 -0.71 -5.36
C HIS A 18 2.85 0.40 -4.96
N LEU A 19 2.75 0.88 -3.72
CA LEU A 19 3.65 1.90 -3.17
C LEU A 19 5.11 1.42 -3.18
N GLU A 20 5.37 0.18 -2.80
CA GLU A 20 6.70 -0.41 -2.85
C GLU A 20 7.28 -0.40 -4.28
N ARG A 21 6.46 -0.73 -5.29
CA ARG A 21 6.89 -0.65 -6.70
C ARG A 21 7.22 0.78 -7.11
N MET A 22 6.42 1.77 -6.71
CA MET A 22 6.68 3.18 -7.01
C MET A 22 8.00 3.65 -6.37
N ILE A 23 8.24 3.28 -5.11
CA ILE A 23 9.50 3.56 -4.39
C ILE A 23 10.68 2.93 -5.13
N ARG A 24 10.60 1.63 -5.46
CA ARG A 24 11.68 0.91 -6.17
C ARG A 24 11.99 1.47 -7.56
N LYS A 25 10.98 2.04 -8.24
CA LYS A 25 11.15 2.71 -9.53
C LYS A 25 11.70 4.13 -9.42
N GLY A 26 11.82 4.67 -8.21
CA GLY A 26 12.21 6.07 -7.98
C GLY A 26 11.10 7.08 -8.30
N GLU A 27 9.85 6.62 -8.51
CA GLU A 27 8.69 7.50 -8.68
C GLU A 27 8.29 8.16 -7.36
N LEU A 28 8.70 7.56 -6.24
CA LEU A 28 8.65 8.13 -4.90
C LEU A 28 10.08 8.19 -4.39
N SER A 29 10.77 9.31 -4.64
CA SER A 29 12.13 9.54 -4.14
C SER A 29 12.08 9.80 -2.63
N GLU A 30 13.00 9.26 -1.83
CA GLU A 30 13.09 9.61 -0.39
C GLU A 30 13.25 11.12 -0.15
N ALA A 31 13.78 11.84 -1.15
CA ALA A 31 13.89 13.29 -1.15
C ALA A 31 12.57 14.02 -1.48
N GLU A 32 11.65 13.37 -2.20
CA GLU A 32 10.28 13.82 -2.40
C GLU A 32 9.38 13.17 -1.35
N ARG A 33 8.90 13.96 -0.40
CA ARG A 33 7.95 13.47 0.62
C ARG A 33 6.87 12.61 -0.02
N LEU A 34 6.64 11.44 0.58
CA LEU A 34 5.49 10.59 0.26
C LEU A 34 4.21 11.44 0.17
N PRO A 35 3.32 11.17 -0.81
CA PRO A 35 2.03 11.82 -0.87
C PRO A 35 1.31 11.66 0.46
N SER A 36 0.60 12.71 0.88
CA SER A 36 -0.19 12.65 2.12
C SER A 36 -1.21 11.50 2.09
N GLU A 37 -1.62 10.97 3.25
CA GLU A 37 -2.66 9.92 3.34
C GLU A 37 -3.88 10.26 2.47
N ARG A 38 -4.32 11.53 2.49
CA ARG A 38 -5.47 12.01 1.71
C ARG A 38 -5.27 11.91 0.20
N GLU A 39 -4.05 12.16 -0.27
CA GLU A 39 -3.74 12.05 -1.70
C GLU A 39 -3.68 10.59 -2.13
N LEU A 40 -3.07 9.73 -1.30
CA LEU A 40 -3.07 8.29 -1.53
C LEU A 40 -4.48 7.70 -1.57
N MET A 41 -5.36 8.12 -0.66
CA MET A 41 -6.78 7.71 -0.72
C MET A 41 -7.43 8.07 -2.05
N ARG A 42 -7.17 9.28 -2.57
CA ARG A 42 -7.72 9.73 -3.86
C ARG A 42 -7.13 8.94 -5.03
N GLN A 43 -5.82 8.69 -5.01
CA GLN A 43 -5.12 7.95 -6.08
C GLN A 43 -5.56 6.49 -6.15
N PHE A 44 -5.66 5.83 -4.99
CA PHE A 44 -6.02 4.41 -4.90
C PHE A 44 -7.54 4.18 -4.84
N GLY A 45 -8.33 5.21 -4.57
CA GLY A 45 -9.79 5.09 -4.41
C GLY A 45 -10.20 4.31 -3.15
N VAL A 46 -9.35 4.30 -2.12
CA VAL A 46 -9.55 3.49 -0.90
C VAL A 46 -9.67 4.34 0.35
N GLY A 47 -10.23 3.74 1.41
CA GLY A 47 -10.40 4.40 2.69
C GLY A 47 -9.09 4.59 3.47
N ARG A 48 -9.12 5.51 4.44
CA ARG A 48 -8.01 5.77 5.38
C ARG A 48 -7.46 4.51 6.07
N PRO A 49 -8.28 3.54 6.53
CA PRO A 49 -7.75 2.34 7.19
C PRO A 49 -6.81 1.55 6.29
N SER A 50 -7.18 1.36 5.02
CA SER A 50 -6.36 0.62 4.05
C SER A 50 -5.04 1.33 3.75
N ILE A 51 -5.07 2.67 3.58
CA ILE A 51 -3.85 3.47 3.41
C ILE A 51 -2.93 3.37 4.63
N ARG A 52 -3.49 3.51 5.84
CA ARG A 52 -2.68 3.45 7.08
C ARG A 52 -2.04 2.10 7.29
N GLU A 53 -2.77 1.02 7.08
CA GLU A 53 -2.21 -0.34 7.16
C GLU A 53 -1.12 -0.56 6.11
N ALA A 54 -1.33 -0.08 4.88
CA ALA A 54 -0.33 -0.19 3.82
C ALA A 54 0.97 0.56 4.18
N LEU A 55 0.85 1.81 4.66
CA LEU A 55 2.01 2.60 5.10
C LEU A 55 2.74 1.96 6.30
N LEU A 56 2.00 1.40 7.26
CA LEU A 56 2.57 0.64 8.39
C LEU A 56 3.32 -0.62 7.93
N HIS A 57 2.91 -1.23 6.82
CA HIS A 57 3.59 -2.39 6.25
C HIS A 57 4.95 -2.02 5.66
N LEU A 58 5.07 -0.81 5.09
CA LEU A 58 6.30 -0.31 4.45
C LEU A 58 7.31 0.28 5.44
N SER A 59 6.88 0.63 6.66
CA SER A 59 7.75 1.16 7.71
C SER A 59 8.41 0.07 8.58
N LYS A 60 8.24 -1.20 8.23
CA LYS A 60 8.87 -2.34 8.89
C LYS A 60 10.06 -2.82 8.07
#